data_AF-A0ABD0K0C9-F1
#
_entry.id   AF-A0ABD0K0C9-F1
#
_cell.length_a   1.000
_cell.length_b   1.000
_cell.length_c   1.000
_cell.angle_alpha   90.00
_cell.angle_beta   90.00
_cell.angle_gamma   90.00
#
_symmetry.space_group_name_H-M   'P 1'
#
loop_
_entity.id
_entity.type
_entity.pdbx_description
1 polymer ?
#
loop_
_entity_poly.entity_id
_entity_poly.type
_entity_poly.pdbx_seq_one_letter_code
_entity_poly.pdbx_strand_id
1 'polypeptide(L)'
;VYTAYLFHRMGNNSFDFHQDVMKSIALFNRCLTTRPSRRQCYFDTNLLEELKVEIPFMCYAVYIKEWLDVFPRKHFMFMKTERYSQEMESHLFKIFDFLNMSRPSSALFQQMLAFPKSYHTKVKDKAGPMLPETRAVLRKYAESCNQELADLLHDDAYLWKDELPPRSEGSQMVHNVISGHKSSANLPLASS
;
A
#
# COMPACT_ATOMS: atom_id res chain seq x y z
N VAL A 1 -0.52 -6.59 -0.79
CA VAL A 1 -1.00 -8.00 -0.80
C VAL A 1 -1.18 -8.62 0.59
N TYR A 2 -0.17 -8.95 1.41
CA TYR A 2 -0.42 -9.65 2.70
C TYR A 2 -1.31 -8.87 3.69
N THR A 3 -1.09 -7.57 3.84
CA THR A 3 -1.98 -6.74 4.68
C THR A 3 -3.41 -6.72 4.15
N ALA A 4 -3.62 -6.69 2.83
CA ALA A 4 -4.95 -6.77 2.23
C ALA A 4 -5.60 -8.14 2.47
N TYR A 5 -4.83 -9.23 2.34
CA TYR A 5 -5.27 -10.59 2.65
C TYR A 5 -5.80 -10.73 4.08
N LEU A 6 -5.10 -10.16 5.06
CA LEU A 6 -5.55 -10.14 6.45
C LEU A 6 -6.76 -9.20 6.65
N PHE A 7 -6.76 -8.03 6.02
CA PHE A 7 -7.82 -7.03 6.15
C PHE A 7 -9.16 -7.51 5.57
N HIS A 8 -9.13 -8.14 4.40
CA HIS A 8 -10.29 -8.76 3.74
C HIS A 8 -10.69 -10.11 4.35
N ARG A 9 -10.00 -10.55 5.41
CA ARG A 9 -10.26 -11.82 6.12
C ARG A 9 -10.18 -13.05 5.19
N MET A 10 -9.29 -13.01 4.20
CA MET A 10 -9.04 -14.14 3.29
C MET A 10 -8.22 -15.26 3.95
N GLY A 11 -7.52 -14.93 5.04
CA GLY A 11 -6.87 -15.88 5.95
C GLY A 11 -6.33 -15.15 7.19
N ASN A 12 -5.64 -15.87 8.07
CA ASN A 12 -5.25 -15.35 9.39
C ASN A 12 -3.78 -15.57 9.79
N ASN A 13 -2.98 -16.21 8.94
CA ASN A 13 -1.58 -16.50 9.22
C ASN A 13 -0.73 -16.51 7.94
N SER A 14 0.59 -16.44 8.13
CA SER A 14 1.56 -16.32 7.04
C SER A 14 1.77 -17.63 6.26
N PHE A 15 1.49 -18.78 6.86
CA PHE A 15 1.59 -20.09 6.21
C PHE A 15 0.46 -20.30 5.21
N ASP A 16 -0.79 -20.08 5.60
CA ASP A 16 -1.94 -20.17 4.69
C ASP A 16 -1.81 -19.14 3.56
N PHE A 17 -1.35 -17.93 3.89
CA PHE A 17 -1.05 -16.91 2.89
C PHE A 17 -0.02 -17.39 1.85
N HIS A 18 1.03 -18.10 2.26
CA HIS A 18 1.99 -18.69 1.32
C HIS A 18 1.32 -19.65 0.34
N GLN A 19 0.53 -20.59 0.87
CA GLN A 19 -0.18 -21.59 0.05
C GLN A 19 -1.15 -20.92 -0.93
N ASP A 20 -1.87 -19.90 -0.49
CA ASP A 20 -2.81 -19.17 -1.33
C ASP A 20 -2.13 -18.30 -2.38
N VAL A 21 -0.95 -17.73 -2.08
CA VAL A 21 -0.10 -17.06 -3.08
C VAL A 21 0.29 -18.04 -4.18
N MET A 22 0.79 -19.22 -3.83
CA MET A 22 1.24 -20.21 -4.81
C MET A 22 0.08 -20.67 -5.71
N LYS A 23 -1.09 -20.95 -5.12
CA LYS A 23 -2.31 -21.32 -5.87
C LYS A 23 -2.78 -20.19 -6.78
N SER A 24 -2.82 -18.96 -6.27
CA SER A 24 -3.26 -17.79 -7.04
C SER A 24 -2.34 -17.54 -8.24
N ILE A 25 -1.02 -17.66 -8.05
CA ILE A 25 -0.04 -17.51 -9.14
C ILE A 25 -0.25 -18.60 -10.20
N ALA A 26 -0.42 -19.86 -9.78
CA ALA A 26 -0.64 -20.96 -10.71
C ALA A 26 -1.94 -20.79 -11.52
N LEU A 27 -3.03 -20.37 -10.87
CA LEU A 27 -4.31 -20.11 -11.51
C LEU A 27 -4.21 -18.94 -12.50
N PHE A 28 -3.62 -17.82 -12.08
CA PHE A 28 -3.50 -16.64 -12.93
C PHE A 28 -2.58 -16.87 -14.12
N ASN A 29 -1.44 -17.55 -13.93
CA ASN A 29 -0.53 -17.92 -15.02
C ASN A 29 -1.21 -18.81 -16.06
N ARG A 30 -2.11 -19.71 -15.64
CA ARG A 30 -2.90 -20.52 -16.56
C ARG A 30 -3.78 -19.64 -17.46
N CYS A 31 -4.38 -18.59 -16.90
CA CYS A 31 -5.10 -17.64 -17.74
C CYS A 31 -4.16 -16.98 -18.77
N LEU A 32 -3.01 -16.48 -18.31
CA LEU A 32 -2.06 -15.77 -19.17
C LEU A 32 -1.52 -16.64 -20.32
N THR A 33 -1.42 -17.96 -20.14
CA THR A 33 -0.97 -18.89 -21.18
C THR A 33 -2.09 -19.40 -22.09
N THR A 34 -3.34 -19.35 -21.65
CA THR A 34 -4.49 -19.90 -22.40
C THR A 34 -5.28 -18.84 -23.15
N ARG A 35 -5.31 -17.60 -22.66
CA ARG A 35 -6.03 -16.51 -23.29
C ARG A 35 -5.15 -15.79 -24.31
N PRO A 36 -5.72 -15.35 -25.45
CA PRO A 36 -4.97 -14.68 -26.51
C PRO A 36 -4.47 -13.28 -26.11
N SER A 37 -5.04 -12.67 -25.08
CA SER A 37 -4.65 -11.34 -24.62
C SER A 37 -4.49 -11.31 -23.11
N ARG A 38 -3.37 -10.72 -22.67
CA ARG A 38 -3.10 -10.44 -21.25
C ARG A 38 -4.25 -9.66 -20.60
N ARG A 39 -4.83 -8.69 -21.31
CA ARG A 39 -5.96 -7.89 -20.83
C ARG A 39 -7.14 -8.75 -20.41
N GLN A 40 -7.42 -9.85 -21.12
CA GLN A 40 -8.55 -10.73 -20.76
C GLN A 40 -8.39 -11.28 -19.34
N CYS A 41 -7.18 -11.62 -18.91
CA CYS A 41 -6.95 -12.14 -17.56
C CYS A 41 -7.03 -11.07 -16.47
N TYR A 42 -6.47 -9.89 -16.72
CA TYR A 42 -6.44 -8.81 -15.74
C TYR A 42 -7.80 -8.15 -15.48
N PHE A 43 -8.77 -8.37 -16.39
CA PHE A 43 -10.12 -7.79 -16.34
C PHE A 43 -11.23 -8.86 -16.35
N ASP A 44 -10.89 -10.15 -16.16
CA ASP A 44 -11.88 -11.22 -15.98
C ASP A 44 -12.34 -11.24 -14.51
N THR A 45 -13.54 -10.71 -14.26
CA THR A 45 -14.11 -10.60 -12.90
C THR A 45 -14.28 -11.96 -12.23
N ASN A 46 -14.65 -13.00 -12.97
CA ASN A 46 -14.84 -14.34 -12.41
C ASN A 46 -13.51 -14.92 -11.95
N LEU A 47 -12.45 -14.76 -12.75
CA LEU A 47 -11.11 -15.17 -12.36
C LEU A 47 -10.64 -14.40 -11.12
N LEU A 48 -10.85 -13.08 -11.08
CA LEU A 48 -10.43 -12.26 -9.95
C LEU A 48 -11.14 -12.63 -8.64
N GLU A 49 -12.43 -12.98 -8.71
CA GLU A 49 -13.21 -13.45 -7.56
C GLU A 49 -12.78 -14.85 -7.07
N GLU A 50 -12.24 -15.69 -7.96
CA GLU A 50 -11.72 -17.02 -7.61
C GLU A 50 -10.38 -16.94 -6.85
N LEU A 51 -9.59 -15.89 -7.08
CA LEU A 51 -8.27 -15.73 -6.46
C LEU A 51 -8.38 -15.47 -4.95
N LYS A 52 -7.71 -16.30 -4.16
CA LYS A 52 -7.57 -16.10 -2.71
C LYS A 52 -6.59 -14.98 -2.34
N VAL A 53 -5.70 -14.63 -3.26
CA VAL A 53 -4.80 -13.49 -3.12
C VAL A 53 -4.89 -12.66 -4.38
N GLU A 54 -5.10 -11.36 -4.20
CA GLU A 54 -5.21 -10.36 -5.26
C GLU A 54 -3.87 -10.04 -5.93
N ILE A 55 -3.14 -11.06 -6.39
CA ILE A 55 -1.83 -10.94 -7.06
C ILE A 55 -1.85 -10.12 -8.36
N PRO A 56 -2.94 -10.06 -9.17
CA PRO A 56 -2.91 -9.29 -10.41
C PRO A 56 -2.73 -7.79 -10.16
N PHE A 57 -3.24 -7.29 -9.03
CA PHE A 57 -3.08 -5.88 -8.63
C PHE A 57 -1.64 -5.51 -8.24
N MET A 58 -0.71 -6.46 -8.17
CA MET A 58 0.71 -6.13 -8.05
C MET A 58 1.29 -5.54 -9.35
N CYS A 59 0.60 -5.73 -10.48
CA CYS A 59 1.04 -5.21 -11.77
C CYS A 59 0.30 -3.92 -12.14
N TYR A 60 0.64 -2.83 -11.46
CA TYR A 60 -0.02 -1.53 -11.63
C TYR A 60 0.05 -1.01 -13.07
N ALA A 61 1.12 -1.32 -13.82
CA ALA A 61 1.30 -0.88 -15.20
C ALA A 61 0.11 -1.23 -16.11
N VAL A 62 -0.47 -2.43 -15.94
CA VAL A 62 -1.63 -2.88 -16.73
C VAL A 62 -2.81 -1.93 -16.57
N TYR A 63 -3.10 -1.52 -15.34
CA TYR A 63 -4.24 -0.67 -15.04
C TYR A 63 -3.94 0.80 -15.34
N ILE A 64 -2.74 1.28 -15.01
CA ILE A 64 -2.35 2.68 -15.24
C ILE A 64 -2.34 2.98 -16.74
N LYS A 65 -1.89 2.04 -17.57
CA LYS A 65 -1.92 2.20 -19.03
C LYS A 65 -3.32 2.54 -19.55
N GLU A 66 -4.34 1.83 -19.08
CA GLU A 66 -5.74 2.08 -19.48
C GLU A 66 -6.20 3.50 -19.14
N TRP A 67 -5.76 4.03 -18.00
CA TRP A 67 -6.05 5.41 -17.62
C TRP A 67 -5.29 6.41 -18.49
N LEU A 68 -4.01 6.15 -18.79
CA LEU A 68 -3.16 7.04 -19.59
C LEU A 68 -3.52 7.04 -21.08
N ASP A 69 -4.14 5.97 -21.59
CA ASP A 69 -4.65 5.90 -22.96
C ASP A 69 -5.85 6.84 -23.18
N VAL A 70 -6.56 7.22 -22.11
CA VAL A 70 -7.74 8.09 -22.15
C VAL A 70 -7.46 9.49 -21.61
N PHE A 71 -6.65 9.60 -20.55
CA PHE A 71 -6.41 10.85 -19.84
C PHE A 71 -4.95 11.29 -19.93
N PRO A 72 -4.67 12.61 -20.11
CA PRO A 72 -3.31 13.10 -20.16
C PRO A 72 -2.50 12.77 -18.91
N ARG A 73 -1.25 12.31 -19.08
CA ARG A 73 -0.30 11.99 -18.00
C ARG A 73 -0.15 13.10 -16.95
N LYS A 74 -0.25 14.36 -17.35
CA LYS A 74 -0.16 15.54 -16.47
C LYS A 74 -1.28 15.63 -15.43
N HIS A 75 -2.38 14.90 -15.61
CA HIS A 75 -3.48 14.83 -14.64
C HIS A 75 -3.30 13.72 -13.61
N PHE A 76 -2.16 13.02 -13.63
CA PHE A 76 -1.84 11.99 -12.65
C PHE A 76 -0.56 12.34 -11.92
N MET A 77 -0.59 12.15 -10.61
CA MET A 77 0.58 12.18 -9.75
C MET A 77 0.75 10.80 -9.12
N PHE A 78 1.88 10.16 -9.42
CA PHE A 78 2.24 8.87 -8.85
C PHE A 78 3.19 9.11 -7.68
N MET A 79 2.93 8.45 -6.54
CA MET A 79 3.74 8.57 -5.33
C MET A 79 3.95 7.21 -4.70
N LYS A 80 5.11 7.03 -4.05
CA LYS A 80 5.43 5.85 -3.27
C LYS A 80 5.09 6.09 -1.81
N THR A 81 4.34 5.17 -1.20
CA THR A 81 3.92 5.32 0.20
C THR A 81 5.10 5.21 1.17
N GLU A 82 6.14 4.46 0.81
CA GLU A 82 7.37 4.33 1.60
C GLU A 82 8.09 5.68 1.72
N ARG A 83 8.26 6.37 0.58
CA ARG A 83 8.89 7.71 0.53
C ARG A 83 8.01 8.78 1.17
N TYR A 84 6.71 8.76 0.89
CA TYR A 84 5.74 9.65 1.55
C TYR A 84 5.83 9.53 3.08
N SER A 85 5.99 8.31 3.61
CA SER A 85 6.05 8.10 5.05
C SER A 85 7.33 8.61 5.71
N GLN A 86 8.43 8.70 4.96
CA GLN A 86 9.75 9.18 5.40
C GLN A 86 9.93 10.68 5.18
N GLU A 87 9.32 11.23 4.13
CA GLU A 87 9.51 12.58 3.64
C GLU A 87 8.14 13.28 3.45
N MET A 88 7.29 13.22 4.47
CA MET A 88 5.88 13.64 4.38
C MET A 88 5.72 15.11 3.97
N GLU A 89 6.53 16.00 4.54
CA GLU A 89 6.52 17.42 4.24
C GLU A 89 6.73 17.70 2.75
N SER A 90 7.78 17.14 2.15
CA SER A 90 8.10 17.37 0.73
C SER A 90 7.00 16.83 -0.19
N HIS A 91 6.39 15.70 0.16
CA HIS A 91 5.32 15.11 -0.63
C HIS A 91 4.00 15.88 -0.50
N LEU A 92 3.67 16.40 0.68
CA LEU A 92 2.49 17.25 0.84
C LEU A 92 2.63 18.51 -0.01
N PHE A 93 3.79 19.17 -0.03
CA PHE A 93 3.98 20.32 -0.94
C PHE A 93 3.79 19.95 -2.41
N LYS A 94 4.33 18.80 -2.86
CA LYS A 94 4.07 18.29 -4.22
C LYS A 94 2.58 18.09 -4.48
N ILE A 95 1.80 17.61 -3.50
CA ILE A 95 0.34 17.47 -3.61
C ILE A 95 -0.35 18.83 -3.76
N PHE A 96 0.01 19.82 -2.94
CA PHE A 96 -0.55 21.18 -3.05
C PHE A 96 -0.25 21.79 -4.43
N ASP A 97 0.99 21.69 -4.88
CA ASP A 97 1.41 22.24 -6.18
C ASP A 97 0.70 21.51 -7.34
N PHE A 98 0.58 20.17 -7.28
CA PHE A 98 -0.13 19.38 -8.30
C PHE A 98 -1.62 19.72 -8.39
N LEU A 99 -2.28 19.95 -7.25
CA LEU A 99 -3.69 20.34 -7.17
C LEU A 99 -3.89 21.85 -7.43
N ASN A 100 -2.83 22.60 -7.70
CA ASN A 100 -2.85 24.06 -7.85
C ASN A 100 -3.53 24.77 -6.65
N MET A 101 -3.23 24.29 -5.44
CA MET A 101 -3.74 24.84 -4.19
C MET A 101 -2.70 25.75 -3.54
N SER A 102 -3.16 26.81 -2.87
CA SER A 102 -2.31 27.64 -2.03
C SER A 102 -1.71 26.81 -0.90
N ARG A 103 -0.40 26.96 -0.65
CA ARG A 103 0.27 26.29 0.45
C ARG A 103 -0.27 26.80 1.80
N PRO A 104 -0.43 25.90 2.79
CA PRO A 104 -0.90 26.27 4.12
C PRO A 104 0.15 27.13 4.85
N SER A 105 -0.30 27.85 5.88
CA SER A 105 0.63 28.54 6.78
C SER A 105 1.53 27.52 7.50
N SER A 106 2.73 27.94 7.91
CA SER A 106 3.67 27.06 8.63
C SER A 106 3.01 26.41 9.87
N ALA A 107 2.25 27.18 10.65
CA ALA A 107 1.52 26.64 11.81
C ALA A 107 0.50 25.55 11.45
N LEU A 108 -0.33 25.78 10.42
CA LEU A 108 -1.31 24.78 9.97
C LEU A 108 -0.59 23.55 9.40
N PHE A 109 0.50 23.74 8.66
CA PHE A 109 1.25 22.64 8.08
C PHE A 109 1.90 21.75 9.13
N GLN A 110 2.46 22.34 10.19
CA GLN A 110 2.98 21.58 11.33
C GLN A 110 1.87 20.79 12.04
N GLN A 111 0.67 21.36 12.18
CA GLN A 111 -0.48 20.60 12.68
C GLN A 111 -0.85 19.44 11.75
N MET A 112 -0.84 19.64 10.43
CA MET A 112 -1.08 18.59 9.43
C MET A 112 -0.09 17.42 9.55
N LEU A 113 1.20 17.73 9.71
CA LEU A 113 2.25 16.72 9.89
C LEU A 113 2.13 15.96 11.22
N ALA A 114 1.58 16.60 12.25
CA ALA A 114 1.40 16.01 13.58
C ALA A 114 0.13 15.14 13.71
N PHE A 115 -0.71 15.04 12.67
CA PHE A 115 -1.91 14.20 12.76
C PHE A 115 -1.56 12.75 13.09
N PRO A 116 -2.26 12.13 14.05
CA PRO A 116 -1.99 10.76 14.42
C PRO A 116 -2.28 9.83 13.24
N LYS A 117 -1.32 8.95 12.95
CA LYS A 117 -1.54 7.87 11.97
C LYS A 117 -2.53 6.87 12.59
N SER A 118 -3.69 6.75 11.96
CA SER A 118 -4.75 5.82 12.36
C SER A 118 -4.63 4.48 11.61
N TYR A 119 -5.28 3.43 12.12
CA TYR A 119 -5.36 2.04 11.62
C TYR A 119 -4.22 1.10 12.02
N HIS A 120 -4.22 0.69 13.29
CA HIS A 120 -3.54 -0.53 13.74
C HIS A 120 -4.53 -1.69 13.80
N THR A 121 -4.24 -2.82 13.15
CA THR A 121 -5.15 -3.98 13.13
C THR A 121 -4.59 -5.09 14.00
N LYS A 122 -5.29 -5.42 15.10
CA LYS A 122 -4.91 -6.52 16.01
C LYS A 122 -4.69 -7.86 15.30
N VAL A 123 -5.40 -8.08 14.19
CA VAL A 123 -5.27 -9.28 13.34
C VAL A 123 -3.86 -9.38 12.76
N LYS A 124 -3.29 -8.25 12.31
CA LYS A 124 -1.93 -8.21 11.76
C LYS A 124 -0.88 -8.54 12.82
N ASP A 125 -1.05 -8.02 14.03
CA ASP A 125 -0.14 -8.31 15.15
C ASP A 125 -0.11 -9.80 15.45
N LYS A 126 -1.30 -10.43 15.49
CA LYS A 126 -1.43 -11.86 15.74
C LYS A 126 -0.88 -12.72 14.59
N ALA A 127 -1.10 -12.30 13.35
CA ALA A 127 -0.70 -13.05 12.15
C ALA A 127 0.82 -13.06 11.92
N GLY A 128 1.55 -12.14 12.56
CA GLY A 128 3.00 -12.01 12.43
C GLY A 128 3.45 -11.57 11.03
N PRO A 129 4.78 -11.53 10.79
CA PRO A 129 5.32 -11.14 9.50
C PRO A 129 5.04 -12.19 8.41
N MET A 130 5.03 -11.74 7.15
CA MET A 130 5.02 -12.63 5.99
C MET A 130 6.29 -13.50 5.98
N LEU A 131 6.16 -14.78 5.63
CA LEU A 131 7.30 -15.68 5.47
C LEU A 131 8.33 -15.13 4.46
N PRO A 132 9.64 -15.26 4.72
CA PRO A 132 10.70 -14.84 3.80
C PRO A 132 10.56 -15.46 2.40
N GLU A 133 10.16 -16.72 2.32
CA GLU A 133 9.98 -17.47 1.08
C GLU A 133 8.82 -16.88 0.26
N THR A 134 7.70 -16.55 0.91
CA THR A 134 6.57 -15.86 0.25
C THR A 134 7.00 -14.51 -0.30
N ARG A 135 7.82 -13.75 0.44
CA ARG A 135 8.34 -12.47 -0.03
C ARG A 135 9.20 -12.65 -1.27
N ALA A 136 10.08 -13.65 -1.30
CA ALA A 136 10.92 -13.95 -2.45
C ALA A 136 10.08 -14.29 -3.69
N VAL A 137 9.06 -15.14 -3.54
CA VAL A 137 8.13 -15.49 -4.63
C VAL A 137 7.40 -14.25 -5.16
N LEU A 138 6.83 -13.43 -4.27
CA LEU A 138 6.09 -12.23 -4.68
C LEU A 138 6.98 -11.17 -5.34
N ARG A 139 8.22 -11.00 -4.86
CA ARG A 139 9.20 -10.12 -5.51
C ARG A 139 9.53 -10.60 -6.92
N LYS A 140 9.76 -11.90 -7.09
CA LYS A 140 10.03 -12.48 -8.40
C LYS A 140 8.85 -12.33 -9.34
N TYR A 141 7.63 -12.57 -8.85
CA TYR A 141 6.39 -12.40 -9.61
C TYR A 141 6.19 -10.96 -10.09
N ALA A 142 6.49 -9.96 -9.23
CA ALA A 142 6.29 -8.56 -9.55
C ALA A 142 7.41 -7.92 -10.39
N GLU A 143 8.54 -8.59 -10.58
CA GLU A 143 9.75 -8.02 -11.21
C GLU A 143 9.48 -7.43 -12.61
N SER A 144 8.87 -8.21 -13.51
CA SER A 144 8.52 -7.73 -14.86
C SER A 144 7.48 -6.61 -14.81
N CYS A 145 6.52 -6.72 -13.91
CA CYS A 145 5.48 -5.70 -13.74
C CYS A 145 6.02 -4.37 -13.20
N ASN A 146 7.03 -4.41 -12.33
CA ASN A 146 7.72 -3.24 -11.83
C ASN A 146 8.56 -2.59 -12.93
N GLN A 147 9.21 -3.38 -13.78
CA GLN A 147 9.92 -2.87 -14.96
C GLN A 147 8.96 -2.15 -15.91
N GLU A 148 7.83 -2.78 -16.26
CA GLU A 148 6.80 -2.15 -17.10
C GLU A 148 6.27 -0.84 -16.49
N LEU A 149 6.14 -0.78 -15.16
CA LEU A 149 5.69 0.42 -14.47
C LEU A 149 6.73 1.53 -14.51
N ALA A 150 8.00 1.20 -14.25
CA ALA A 150 9.10 2.15 -14.33
C ALA A 150 9.23 2.73 -15.74
N ASP A 151 9.11 1.88 -16.76
CA ASP A 151 9.13 2.30 -18.17
C ASP A 151 7.94 3.21 -18.51
N LEU A 152 6.74 2.84 -18.07
CA LEU A 152 5.51 3.61 -18.30
C LEU A 152 5.53 4.98 -17.62
N LEU A 153 6.14 5.07 -16.44
CA LEU A 153 6.23 6.31 -15.66
C LEU A 153 7.49 7.12 -15.93
N HIS A 154 8.45 6.55 -16.67
CA HIS A 154 9.81 7.06 -16.86
C HIS A 154 10.52 7.35 -15.53
N ASP A 155 10.42 6.41 -14.57
CA ASP A 155 10.96 6.56 -13.22
C ASP A 155 11.42 5.21 -12.63
N ASP A 156 12.74 5.00 -12.59
CA ASP A 156 13.39 3.80 -12.06
C ASP A 156 13.15 3.59 -10.56
N ALA A 157 12.67 4.58 -9.81
CA ALA A 157 12.27 4.39 -8.42
C ALA A 157 11.15 3.34 -8.27
N TYR A 158 10.39 3.07 -9.33
CA TYR A 158 9.36 2.03 -9.42
C TYR A 158 9.92 0.64 -9.79
N LEU A 159 11.23 0.45 -9.79
CA LEU A 159 11.84 -0.89 -9.82
C LEU A 159 11.92 -1.54 -8.44
N TRP A 160 11.71 -0.76 -7.36
CA TRP A 160 11.85 -1.20 -5.96
C TRP A 160 13.17 -1.92 -5.65
N LYS A 161 14.27 -1.53 -6.31
CA LYS A 161 15.62 -2.03 -6.03
C LYS A 161 16.12 -1.64 -4.62
N ASP A 162 15.62 -0.52 -4.10
CA ASP A 162 16.11 0.10 -2.87
C ASP A 162 15.33 -0.27 -1.60
N GLU A 163 14.62 -1.41 -1.55
CA GLU A 163 13.87 -1.73 -0.33
C GLU A 163 14.80 -2.04 0.85
N LEU A 164 14.96 -1.00 1.68
CA LEU A 164 15.41 -0.97 3.06
C LEU A 164 14.96 -2.20 3.85
N PRO A 165 15.75 -2.64 4.86
CA PRO A 165 15.36 -3.75 5.72
C PRO A 165 13.97 -3.53 6.32
N PRO A 166 13.25 -4.62 6.68
CA PRO A 166 11.94 -4.51 7.31
C PRO A 166 11.99 -3.51 8.46
N ARG A 167 10.95 -2.69 8.56
CA ARG A 167 10.75 -1.68 9.60
C ARG A 167 11.13 -2.31 10.96
N SER A 168 12.29 -1.94 11.51
CA SER A 168 12.65 -2.38 12.85
C SER A 168 11.58 -1.87 13.81
N GLU A 169 11.26 -2.67 14.83
CA GLU A 169 10.20 -2.44 15.82
C GLU A 169 10.36 -1.12 16.64
N GLY A 170 11.35 -0.29 16.32
CA GLY A 170 11.67 0.95 17.04
C GLY A 170 10.67 2.10 16.88
N SER A 171 9.71 2.03 15.96
CA SER A 171 8.65 3.07 15.90
C SER A 171 7.56 2.90 16.95
N GLN A 172 7.59 1.82 17.74
CA GLN A 172 6.70 1.61 18.88
C GLN A 172 7.03 2.53 20.08
N MET A 173 8.25 3.09 20.16
CA MET A 173 8.67 3.84 21.34
C MET A 173 8.12 5.26 21.45
N VAL A 174 7.57 5.84 20.37
CA VAL A 174 6.92 7.17 20.47
C VAL A 174 5.52 7.07 21.09
N HIS A 175 4.93 5.87 21.15
CA HIS A 175 3.59 5.67 21.72
C HIS A 175 3.56 5.58 23.25
N ASN A 176 4.69 5.30 23.91
CA ASN A 176 4.72 5.11 25.37
C ASN A 176 5.02 6.40 26.16
N VAL A 177 5.34 7.52 25.51
CA VAL A 177 5.64 8.78 26.22
C VAL A 177 4.38 9.62 26.49
N ILE A 178 3.27 9.37 25.78
CA ILE A 178 2.06 10.22 25.87
C ILE A 178 0.96 9.61 26.77
N SER A 179 1.08 8.35 27.23
CA SER A 179 0.09 7.76 28.14
C SER A 179 0.28 8.12 29.62
N GLY A 180 1.15 9.09 29.92
CA GLY A 180 1.58 9.47 31.26
C GLY A 180 1.02 10.79 31.80
N HIS A 181 -0.16 11.27 31.36
CA HIS A 181 -0.87 12.34 32.06
C HIS A 181 -2.38 12.08 32.08
N LYS A 182 -2.82 11.24 33.02
CA LYS A 182 -4.17 11.38 33.58
C LYS A 182 -4.10 12.49 34.64
N SER A 183 -4.74 13.62 34.39
CA SER A 183 -5.15 14.54 35.45
C SER A 183 -6.67 14.59 35.45
N SER A 184 -7.25 14.12 36.55
CA SER A 184 -8.66 14.26 36.89
C SER A 184 -9.02 15.74 37.01
N ALA A 185 -10.12 16.16 36.38
CA ALA A 185 -10.86 17.34 36.81
C ALA A 185 -12.35 17.08 36.57
N ASN A 186 -13.07 16.80 37.66
CA ASN A 186 -14.53 16.85 37.75
C ASN A 186 -15.00 18.30 37.59
N LEU A 187 -16.05 18.53 36.80
CA LEU A 187 -16.83 19.77 36.78
C LEU A 187 -18.27 19.45 37.20
N PRO A 188 -18.87 20.15 38.19
CA PRO A 188 -20.23 19.92 38.61
C PRO A 188 -21.24 20.65 37.71
N LEU A 189 -22.39 19.99 37.52
CA LEU A 189 -23.60 20.52 36.92
C LEU A 189 -24.21 21.63 37.81
N ALA A 190 -24.52 22.78 37.21
CA ALA A 190 -25.43 23.76 37.78
C ALA A 190 -26.70 23.83 36.91
N SER A 191 -27.81 23.42 37.51
CA SER A 191 -29.18 23.58 37.02
C SER A 191 -29.63 25.05 37.11
N SER A 192 -30.40 25.48 36.10
CA SER A 192 -31.22 26.70 36.15
C SER A 192 -32.53 26.46 36.91
#